data_AF-A0A914D5Z8-F1
#
_entry.id   AF-A0A914D5Z8-F1
#
_cell.length_a   1.000
_cell.length_b   1.000
_cell.length_c   1.000
_cell.angle_alpha   90.00
_cell.angle_beta   90.00
_cell.angle_gamma   90.00
#
_symmetry.space_group_name_H-M   'P 1'
#
loop_
_entity.id
_entity.type
_entity.pdbx_description
1 polymer ?
#
loop_
_entity_poly.entity_id
_entity_poly.type
_entity_poly.pdbx_seq_one_letter_code
_entity_poly.pdbx_strand_id
1 'polypeptide(L)'
;MVMGASGGSKIISALAKPIIRVLCFNETIKEAIDAPTLHNQFTPDITQYETAVPKQLLSDLEAYFKQSFKLTSGFEGIAQGIVINDDGQIYANGDFRRKSNQHPEGF
;
A
#
# COMPACT_ATOMS: atom_id res chain seq x y z
N MET A 1 -2.36 16.77 0.00
CA MET A 1 -1.88 15.40 0.34
C MET A 1 -0.36 15.41 0.39
N VAL A 2 0.21 14.85 1.44
CA VAL A 2 1.65 14.64 1.62
C VAL A 2 1.84 13.17 1.93
N MET A 3 2.69 12.46 1.19
CA MET A 3 3.00 11.05 1.45
C MET A 3 4.47 10.75 1.21
N GLY A 4 4.99 9.77 1.94
CA GLY A 4 6.31 9.21 1.72
C GLY A 4 6.32 7.73 2.01
N ALA A 5 7.29 7.01 1.44
CA ALA A 5 7.47 5.60 1.70
C ALA A 5 8.95 5.23 1.84
N SER A 6 9.20 4.11 2.52
CA SER A 6 10.52 3.48 2.62
C SER A 6 10.43 2.02 2.16
N GLY A 7 11.52 1.47 1.61
CA GLY A 7 11.55 0.05 1.22
C GLY A 7 12.31 -0.30 -0.06
N GLY A 8 13.38 0.43 -0.39
CA GLY A 8 14.22 0.13 -1.56
C GLY A 8 13.45 0.23 -2.88
N SER A 9 13.55 -0.79 -3.74
CA SER A 9 12.83 -0.86 -5.02
C SER A 9 11.30 -0.79 -4.87
N LYS A 10 10.78 -1.09 -3.67
CA LYS A 10 9.35 -1.12 -3.37
C LYS A 10 8.75 0.23 -3.01
N ILE A 11 9.58 1.26 -2.83
CA ILE A 11 9.12 2.63 -2.50
C ILE A 11 8.06 3.11 -3.51
N ILE A 12 8.28 2.84 -4.80
CA ILE A 12 7.41 3.30 -5.88
C ILE A 12 6.00 2.71 -5.73
N SER A 13 5.87 1.39 -5.61
CA SER A 13 4.56 0.74 -5.44
C SER A 13 3.92 1.04 -4.09
N ALA A 14 4.72 1.07 -3.02
CA ALA A 14 4.25 1.37 -1.66
C ALA A 14 3.67 2.78 -1.56
N LEU A 15 4.21 3.74 -2.33
CA LEU A 15 3.70 5.11 -2.41
C LEU A 15 2.52 5.23 -3.40
N ALA A 16 2.58 4.56 -4.55
CA ALA A 16 1.53 4.62 -5.56
C ALA A 16 0.20 4.05 -5.04
N LYS A 17 0.24 2.94 -4.29
CA LYS A 17 -0.96 2.28 -3.72
C LYS A 17 -1.88 3.25 -2.94
N PRO A 18 -1.42 3.89 -1.85
CA PRO A 18 -2.29 4.77 -1.08
C PRO A 18 -2.70 6.02 -1.86
N ILE A 19 -1.85 6.54 -2.76
CA ILE A 19 -2.22 7.69 -3.62
C ILE A 19 -3.41 7.34 -4.51
N ILE A 20 -3.34 6.21 -5.24
CA ILE A 20 -4.42 5.76 -6.12
C ILE A 20 -5.69 5.49 -5.32
N ARG A 21 -5.57 4.86 -4.15
CA ARG A 21 -6.72 4.54 -3.30
C ARG A 21 -7.45 5.80 -2.79
N VAL A 22 -6.72 6.80 -2.32
CA VAL A 22 -7.34 8.07 -1.90
C VAL A 22 -7.94 8.81 -3.09
N LEU A 23 -7.18 8.98 -4.18
CA LEU A 23 -7.60 9.83 -5.30
C LEU A 23 -8.66 9.19 -6.21
N CYS A 24 -8.59 7.88 -6.43
CA CYS A 24 -9.44 7.18 -7.41
C CYS A 24 -10.55 6.38 -6.74
N PHE A 25 -10.31 5.80 -5.55
CA PHE A 25 -11.31 4.99 -4.85
C PHE A 25 -12.02 5.75 -3.73
N ASN A 26 -11.63 7.02 -3.51
CA ASN A 26 -12.19 7.88 -2.47
C ASN A 26 -12.11 7.24 -1.07
N GLU A 27 -11.06 6.45 -0.84
CA GLU A 27 -10.78 5.82 0.45
C GLU A 27 -10.13 6.83 1.41
N THR A 28 -10.38 6.66 2.71
CA THR A 28 -9.66 7.41 3.74
C THR A 28 -8.17 7.07 3.71
N ILE A 29 -7.33 7.97 4.23
CA ILE A 29 -5.88 7.70 4.32
C ILE A 29 -5.56 6.44 5.14
N LYS A 30 -6.42 6.10 6.11
CA LYS A 30 -6.30 4.88 6.90
C LYS A 30 -6.56 3.65 6.06
N GLU A 31 -7.70 3.58 5.38
CA GLU A 31 -8.03 2.48 4.46
C GLU A 31 -6.96 2.33 3.37
N ALA A 32 -6.53 3.44 2.78
CA ALA A 32 -5.57 3.45 1.69
C ALA A 32 -4.19 2.89 2.07
N ILE A 33 -3.66 3.27 3.24
CA ILE A 33 -2.37 2.78 3.75
C ILE A 33 -2.51 1.34 4.28
N ASP A 34 -3.59 1.03 5.00
CA ASP A 34 -3.77 -0.29 5.62
C ASP A 34 -4.14 -1.38 4.59
N ALA A 35 -4.66 -0.99 3.42
CA ALA A 35 -5.02 -1.90 2.35
C ALA A 35 -3.89 -2.89 1.98
N PRO A 36 -4.23 -4.14 1.56
CA PRO A 36 -3.25 -5.14 1.18
C PRO A 36 -2.30 -4.67 0.07
N THR A 37 -1.04 -5.10 0.15
CA THR A 37 0.00 -4.66 -0.79
C THR A 37 0.30 -5.71 -1.86
N LEU A 38 0.48 -5.22 -3.08
CA LEU A 38 1.03 -5.92 -4.24
C LEU A 38 2.24 -5.13 -4.74
N HIS A 39 3.29 -5.82 -5.14
CA HIS A 39 4.49 -5.23 -5.73
C HIS A 39 5.00 -6.08 -6.88
N ASN A 40 5.22 -5.45 -8.04
CA ASN A 40 5.97 -6.04 -9.15
C ASN A 40 6.92 -4.95 -9.67
N GLN A 41 8.17 -5.34 -9.97
CA GLN A 41 9.23 -4.44 -10.41
C GLN A 41 9.79 -4.85 -11.78
N PHE A 42 8.98 -5.53 -12.59
CA PHE A 42 9.29 -6.10 -13.91
C PHE A 42 10.34 -7.22 -13.88
N THR A 43 11.48 -7.02 -13.21
CA THR A 43 12.52 -8.04 -13.06
C THR A 43 12.85 -8.25 -11.57
N PRO A 44 12.72 -9.49 -11.04
CA PRO A 44 12.11 -10.66 -11.70
C PRO A 44 10.62 -10.46 -11.99
N ASP A 45 10.10 -11.15 -13.02
CA ASP A 45 8.67 -11.10 -13.39
C ASP A 45 7.83 -11.94 -12.43
N ILE A 46 7.64 -11.39 -11.23
CA ILE A 46 6.86 -12.02 -10.17
C ILE A 46 6.23 -10.93 -9.31
N THR A 47 4.93 -11.06 -9.08
CA THR A 47 4.20 -10.15 -8.20
C THR A 47 4.27 -10.65 -6.78
N GLN A 48 4.91 -9.87 -5.91
CA GLN A 48 4.94 -10.11 -4.48
C GLN A 48 3.63 -9.61 -3.86
N TYR A 49 3.06 -10.38 -2.94
CA TYR A 49 1.77 -10.07 -2.34
C TYR A 49 1.73 -10.38 -0.85
N GLU A 50 0.85 -9.68 -0.13
CA GLU A 50 0.55 -9.95 1.29
C GLU A 50 -0.59 -10.95 1.47
N THR A 51 -0.58 -11.71 2.57
CA THR A 51 -1.62 -12.70 2.89
C THR A 51 -3.05 -12.13 2.89
N ALA A 52 -3.19 -10.82 3.18
CA ALA A 52 -4.49 -10.14 3.20
C ALA A 52 -5.07 -9.86 1.81
N VAL A 53 -4.30 -10.05 0.72
CA VAL A 53 -4.82 -9.90 -0.64
C VAL A 53 -5.88 -10.98 -0.89
N PRO A 54 -7.07 -10.63 -1.42
CA PRO A 54 -8.12 -11.61 -1.70
C PRO A 54 -7.64 -12.73 -2.61
N LYS A 55 -7.82 -13.99 -2.19
CA LYS A 55 -7.41 -15.17 -2.98
C LYS A 55 -8.05 -15.20 -4.37
N GLN A 56 -9.32 -14.78 -4.47
CA GLN A 56 -10.02 -14.70 -5.74
C GLN A 56 -9.31 -13.79 -6.75
N LEU A 57 -8.83 -12.61 -6.30
CA LEU A 57 -8.08 -11.69 -7.15
C LEU A 57 -6.80 -12.34 -7.69
N LEU A 58 -6.06 -13.06 -6.85
CA LEU A 58 -4.85 -13.77 -7.27
C LEU A 58 -5.18 -14.85 -8.31
N SER A 59 -6.21 -15.66 -8.06
CA SER A 59 -6.65 -16.71 -8.97
C SER A 59 -7.12 -16.17 -10.31
N ASP A 60 -7.86 -15.05 -10.32
CA ASP A 60 -8.30 -14.40 -11.57
C ASP A 60 -7.09 -13.90 -12.37
N LEU A 61 -6.15 -13.21 -11.72
CA LEU A 61 -4.97 -12.67 -12.40
C LEU A 61 -4.06 -13.78 -12.96
N GLU A 62 -3.92 -14.89 -12.23
CA GLU A 62 -3.20 -16.07 -12.71
C GLU A 62 -3.92 -16.73 -13.90
N ALA A 63 -5.24 -16.90 -13.83
CA ALA A 63 -6.01 -17.55 -14.88
C ALA A 63 -6.01 -16.76 -16.19
N TYR A 64 -6.32 -15.46 -16.12
CA TYR A 64 -6.52 -14.59 -17.27
C TYR A 64 -5.21 -14.03 -17.85
N PHE A 65 -4.22 -13.73 -16.99
CA PHE A 65 -3.00 -13.03 -17.42
C PHE A 65 -1.72 -13.84 -17.18
N LYS A 66 -1.81 -15.06 -16.67
CA LYS A 66 -0.65 -15.91 -16.33
C LYS A 66 0.32 -15.22 -15.35
N GLN A 67 -0.21 -14.34 -14.51
CA GLN A 67 0.59 -13.61 -13.53
C GLN A 67 1.19 -14.59 -12.52
N SER A 68 2.51 -14.56 -12.38
CA SER A 68 3.21 -15.29 -11.32
C SER A 68 3.17 -14.52 -10.01
N PHE A 69 2.90 -15.23 -8.91
CA PHE A 69 2.82 -14.65 -7.57
C PHE A 69 3.80 -15.30 -6.60
N LYS A 70 4.27 -14.51 -5.63
CA LYS A 70 5.03 -14.98 -4.48
C LYS A 70 4.58 -14.28 -3.22
N LEU A 71 4.32 -15.05 -2.17
CA LEU A 71 4.03 -14.47 -0.86
C LEU A 71 5.25 -13.68 -0.38
N THR A 72 5.03 -12.45 0.09
CA THR A 72 6.10 -11.64 0.67
C THR A 72 6.66 -12.31 1.93
N SER A 73 7.95 -12.09 2.21
CA SER A 73 8.57 -12.44 3.49
C SER A 73 8.21 -11.46 4.63
N GLY A 74 7.32 -10.50 4.38
CA GLY A 74 6.74 -9.61 5.39
C GLY A 74 7.04 -8.12 5.21
N PHE A 75 7.65 -7.71 4.10
CA PHE A 75 7.99 -6.31 3.86
C PHE A 75 7.79 -5.91 2.39
N GLU A 76 6.75 -5.12 2.13
CA GLU A 76 6.47 -4.52 0.81
C GLU A 76 6.64 -2.99 0.78
N GLY A 77 7.30 -2.44 1.81
CA GLY A 77 7.46 -1.01 2.02
C GLY A 77 6.55 -0.49 3.13
N ILE A 78 6.91 0.68 3.67
CA ILE A 78 6.20 1.36 4.76
C ILE A 78 5.83 2.75 4.26
N ALA A 79 4.53 3.04 4.21
CA ALA A 79 4.02 4.35 3.86
C ALA A 79 3.68 5.19 5.10
N GLN A 80 3.78 6.50 4.99
CA GLN A 80 3.28 7.47 5.95
C GLN A 80 2.62 8.59 5.15
N GLY A 81 1.54 9.17 5.65
CA GLY A 81 0.90 10.24 4.93
C GLY A 81 0.01 11.13 5.78
N ILE A 82 -0.30 12.29 5.20
CA ILE A 82 -1.23 13.30 5.69
C ILE A 82 -2.11 13.76 4.52
N VAL A 83 -3.42 13.79 4.73
CA VAL A 83 -4.41 14.32 3.80
C VAL A 83 -5.23 15.39 4.51
N ILE A 84 -5.58 16.45 3.77
CA ILE A 84 -6.56 17.44 4.19
C ILE A 84 -7.78 17.18 3.34
N ASN A 85 -8.91 16.89 3.98
CA ASN A 85 -10.18 16.68 3.28
C ASN A 85 -10.85 18.02 2.96
N ASP A 86 -11.92 17.99 2.17
CA ASP A 86 -12.66 19.19 1.75
C ASP A 86 -13.29 19.96 2.94
N ASP A 87 -13.49 19.30 4.07
CA ASP A 87 -13.93 19.90 5.34
C ASP A 87 -12.81 20.65 6.09
N GLY A 88 -11.60 20.66 5.54
CA GLY A 88 -10.41 21.27 6.14
C GLY A 88 -9.78 20.46 7.26
N GLN A 89 -10.32 19.28 7.60
CA GLN A 89 -9.77 18.43 8.65
C GLN A 89 -8.50 17.72 8.17
N ILE A 90 -7.53 17.60 9.08
CA ILE A 90 -6.25 16.94 8.83
C ILE A 90 -6.33 15.49 9.30
N TYR A 91 -6.06 14.56 8.38
CA TYR A 91 -5.98 13.13 8.68
C TYR A 91 -4.58 12.62 8.39
N ALA A 92 -3.96 11.99 9.39
CA ALA A 92 -2.65 11.39 9.27
C ALA A 92 -2.73 9.90 9.59
N ASN A 93 -1.97 9.09 8.87
CA ASN A 93 -1.86 7.66 9.16
C ASN A 93 -0.44 7.17 8.94
N GLY A 94 0.00 6.27 9.84
CA GLY A 94 1.24 5.56 9.73
C GLY A 94 1.01 4.07 9.52
N ASP A 95 1.75 3.47 8.60
CA ASP A 95 1.59 2.07 8.25
C ASP A 95 1.90 1.13 9.41
N PHE A 96 0.91 0.31 9.80
CA PHE A 96 0.99 -0.66 10.90
C PHE A 96 2.02 -1.78 10.67
N ARG A 97 2.50 -1.94 9.43
CA ARG A 97 3.53 -2.94 9.08
C ARG A 97 4.85 -2.65 9.76
N ARG A 98 5.15 -1.38 10.06
CA ARG A 98 6.33 -0.98 10.81
C ARG A 98 6.06 -1.23 12.30
N LYS A 99 6.87 -2.11 12.89
CA LYS A 99 6.68 -2.61 14.26
C LYS A 99 7.29 -1.74 15.36
N SER A 100 8.09 -0.74 15.01
CA SER A 100 8.55 0.25 15.99
C SER A 100 7.37 1.12 16.43
N ASN A 101 7.42 1.64 17.66
CA ASN A 101 6.41 2.58 18.14
C ASN A 101 6.42 3.84 17.25
N GLN A 102 5.38 3.98 16.44
CA GLN A 102 5.11 5.15 15.62
C GLN A 102 3.61 5.36 15.59
N HIS A 103 3.18 6.59 15.75
CA HIS A 103 1.80 7.00 15.61
C HIS A 103 1.79 8.45 15.17
N PRO A 104 0.91 8.82 14.23
CA PRO A 104 0.71 10.22 13.89
C PRO A 104 0.16 10.97 15.10
N GLU A 105 0.65 12.18 15.34
CA GLU A 105 0.25 13.07 16.43
C GLU A 105 0.10 14.49 15.88
N GLY A 106 -0.75 15.31 16.52
CA GLY A 106 -1.05 16.67 16.10
C GLY A 106 -1.91 17.43 17.12
N PHE A 107 -2.16 18.72 16.85
CA PHE A 107 -3.01 19.61 17.66
C PHE A 107 -3.91 20.46 16.77
#